data_AF-A0A821XIG8-F1
#
_entry.id   AF-A0A821XIG8-F1
#
_cell.length_a   1.000
_cell.length_b   1.000
_cell.length_c   1.000
_cell.angle_alpha   90.00
_cell.angle_beta   90.00
_cell.angle_gamma   90.00
#
_symmetry.space_group_name_H-M   'P 1'
#
loop_
_entity.id
_entity.type
_entity.pdbx_description
1 polymer ?
#
loop_
_entity_poly.entity_id
_entity_poly.type
_entity_poly.pdbx_seq_one_letter_code
_entity_poly.pdbx_strand_id
1 'polypeptide(L)'
;SSKLLYNLRKLAIGKDKYWFEITDEELSKISPKDDSFEGFPPLYITAGTNEISIDAIRDMSEKMRSTGVEVILDEGEGLMHTYALFDLWSLQSRCVQEKIRQWIREQLLIGMQSTSKLNTITINPKCI
;
A
#
# COMPACT_ATOMS: atom_id res chain seq x y z
N SER A 1 10.16 -27.67 -17.25
CA SER A 1 10.83 -27.24 -16.01
C SER A 1 9.83 -26.84 -14.91
N SER A 2 8.77 -27.63 -14.68
CA SER A 2 7.68 -27.29 -13.73
C SER A 2 8.12 -27.17 -12.26
N LYS A 3 9.15 -27.92 -11.85
CA LYS A 3 9.77 -27.82 -10.52
C LYS A 3 10.41 -26.46 -10.26
N LEU A 4 10.93 -25.79 -11.29
CA LEU A 4 11.56 -24.48 -11.13
C LEU A 4 10.51 -23.40 -10.85
N LEU A 5 9.41 -23.42 -11.61
CA LEU A 5 8.27 -22.52 -11.40
C LEU A 5 7.56 -22.79 -10.06
N TYR A 6 7.44 -24.06 -9.65
CA TYR A 6 6.91 -24.44 -8.36
C TYR A 6 7.75 -23.91 -7.19
N ASN A 7 9.07 -24.02 -7.29
CA ASN A 7 9.99 -23.53 -6.26
C ASN A 7 10.05 -21.99 -6.19
N LEU A 8 9.93 -21.31 -7.33
CA LEU A 8 9.83 -19.84 -7.39
C LEU A 8 8.53 -19.34 -6.73
N ARG A 9 7.42 -20.07 -6.92
CA ARG A 9 6.13 -19.75 -6.28
C ARG A 9 6.19 -19.91 -4.75
N LYS A 10 6.97 -20.86 -4.24
CA LYS A 10 7.22 -21.02 -2.79
C LYS A 10 8.09 -19.91 -2.21
N LEU A 11 9.13 -19.49 -2.94
CA LEU A 11 10.00 -18.38 -2.52
C LEU A 11 9.26 -17.04 -2.51
N ALA A 12 8.35 -16.81 -3.48
CA ALA A 12 7.58 -15.57 -3.59
C ALA A 12 6.60 -15.32 -2.43
N ILE A 13 6.23 -16.36 -1.65
CA ILE A 13 5.24 -16.26 -0.56
C ILE A 13 5.92 -16.32 0.82
N GLY A 14 7.24 -16.55 0.90
CA GLY A 14 7.94 -16.62 2.20
C GLY A 14 7.43 -17.73 3.14
N LYS A 15 6.62 -18.68 2.63
CA LYS A 15 6.04 -19.80 3.40
C LYS A 15 7.12 -20.59 4.16
N ASP A 16 8.31 -20.72 3.61
CA ASP A 16 9.35 -21.59 4.17
C ASP A 16 10.27 -20.91 5.21
N LYS A 17 10.13 -19.60 5.51
CA LYS A 17 11.05 -18.89 6.43
C LYS A 17 10.40 -18.33 7.70
N TYR A 18 9.17 -17.82 7.62
CA TYR A 18 8.46 -17.23 8.77
C TYR A 18 7.11 -17.89 9.06
N TRP A 19 6.50 -18.53 8.07
CA TRP A 19 5.15 -19.11 8.14
C TRP A 19 5.18 -20.61 7.80
N PHE A 20 6.08 -21.35 8.47
CA PHE A 20 6.33 -22.78 8.24
C PHE A 20 5.04 -23.59 8.22
N GLU A 21 4.91 -24.47 7.22
CA GLU A 21 3.93 -25.57 7.16
C GLU A 21 2.45 -25.19 7.27
N ILE A 22 2.10 -23.92 7.05
CA ILE A 22 0.69 -23.53 7.05
C ILE A 22 -0.04 -24.10 5.83
N THR A 23 -1.16 -24.76 6.11
CA THR A 23 -2.14 -25.18 5.11
C THR A 23 -2.73 -23.96 4.40
N ASP A 24 -3.35 -24.16 3.25
CA ASP A 24 -4.03 -23.06 2.56
C ASP A 24 -5.21 -22.51 3.39
N GLU A 25 -5.80 -23.33 4.27
CA GLU A 25 -6.82 -22.90 5.25
C GLU A 25 -6.24 -21.99 6.34
N GLU A 26 -5.00 -22.24 6.78
CA GLU A 26 -4.32 -21.37 7.72
C GLU A 26 -3.82 -20.09 7.03
N LEU A 27 -3.40 -20.19 5.76
CA LEU A 27 -3.01 -19.03 4.96
C LEU A 27 -4.17 -18.04 4.79
N SER A 28 -5.39 -18.52 4.57
CA SER A 28 -6.56 -17.64 4.45
C SER A 28 -6.90 -16.91 5.76
N LYS A 29 -6.48 -17.43 6.92
CA LYS A 29 -6.68 -16.79 8.22
C LYS A 29 -5.65 -15.71 8.54
N ILE A 30 -4.50 -15.72 7.84
CA ILE A 30 -3.40 -14.76 8.07
C ILE A 30 -3.21 -13.78 6.90
N SER A 31 -3.70 -14.13 5.72
CA SER A 31 -3.58 -13.30 4.52
C SER A 31 -4.93 -12.66 4.21
N PRO A 32 -5.04 -11.32 4.22
CA PRO A 32 -6.29 -10.63 3.93
C PRO A 32 -6.69 -10.71 2.44
N LYS A 33 -5.93 -11.45 1.61
CA LYS A 33 -6.11 -11.47 0.15
C LYS A 33 -7.53 -11.91 -0.25
N ASP A 34 -8.14 -12.80 0.52
CA ASP A 34 -9.46 -13.38 0.22
C ASP A 34 -10.58 -12.77 1.08
N ASP A 35 -10.25 -11.91 2.04
CA ASP A 35 -11.23 -11.30 2.96
C ASP A 35 -12.15 -10.28 2.27
N SER A 36 -13.30 -10.01 2.87
CA SER A 36 -14.17 -8.90 2.50
C SER A 36 -13.61 -7.58 3.05
N PHE A 37 -13.70 -6.53 2.23
CA PHE A 37 -13.29 -5.18 2.59
C PHE A 37 -14.49 -4.21 2.71
N GLU A 38 -15.71 -4.73 2.81
CA GLU A 38 -16.88 -3.88 3.05
C GLU A 38 -16.75 -3.14 4.40
N GLY A 39 -17.00 -1.83 4.38
CA GLY A 39 -16.90 -0.98 5.58
C GLY A 39 -15.47 -0.66 6.04
N PHE A 40 -14.45 -1.02 5.27
CA PHE A 40 -13.07 -0.62 5.57
C PHE A 40 -12.92 0.90 5.51
N PRO A 41 -12.05 1.50 6.36
CA PRO A 41 -11.74 2.92 6.26
C PRO A 41 -11.03 3.25 4.92
N PRO A 42 -11.05 4.51 4.49
CA PRO A 42 -10.24 4.98 3.36
C PRO A 42 -8.76 4.63 3.54
N LEU A 43 -8.08 4.30 2.45
CA LEU A 43 -6.67 3.90 2.45
C LEU A 43 -5.82 4.76 1.53
N TYR A 44 -4.63 5.09 1.99
CA TYR A 44 -3.54 5.62 1.19
C TYR A 44 -2.42 4.59 1.14
N ILE A 45 -2.23 3.97 -0.02
CA ILE A 45 -1.24 2.93 -0.27
C ILE A 45 -0.10 3.54 -1.07
N THR A 46 1.13 3.30 -0.64
CA THR A 46 2.34 3.63 -1.40
C THR A 46 3.01 2.35 -1.87
N ALA A 47 3.46 2.34 -3.11
CA ALA A 47 4.12 1.19 -3.72
C ALA A 47 5.20 1.66 -4.68
N GLY A 48 6.32 0.97 -4.73
CA GLY A 48 7.37 1.24 -5.72
C GLY A 48 7.17 0.35 -6.94
N THR A 49 7.27 0.87 -8.17
CA THR A 49 7.04 0.02 -9.35
C THR A 49 8.16 -1.00 -9.59
N ASN A 50 9.29 -0.88 -8.90
CA ASN A 50 10.39 -1.84 -8.89
C ASN A 50 10.41 -2.68 -7.59
N GLU A 51 9.28 -3.30 -7.25
CA GLU A 51 9.16 -4.24 -6.13
C GLU A 51 8.38 -5.51 -6.53
N ILE A 52 8.68 -6.63 -5.88
CA ILE A 52 8.08 -7.93 -6.21
C ILE A 52 6.56 -8.00 -5.97
N SER A 53 6.05 -7.15 -5.07
CA SER A 53 4.67 -7.17 -4.61
C SER A 53 3.75 -6.25 -5.40
N ILE A 54 4.25 -5.51 -6.39
CA ILE A 54 3.50 -4.43 -7.05
C ILE A 54 2.17 -4.90 -7.65
N ASP A 55 2.17 -6.04 -8.34
CA ASP A 55 0.96 -6.59 -8.95
C ASP A 55 -0.05 -7.02 -7.89
N ALA A 56 0.41 -7.64 -6.80
CA ALA A 56 -0.47 -8.01 -5.68
C ALA A 56 -1.05 -6.77 -4.98
N ILE A 57 -0.30 -5.67 -4.88
CA ILE A 57 -0.78 -4.40 -4.32
C ILE A 57 -1.84 -3.78 -5.23
N ARG A 58 -1.65 -3.79 -6.55
CA ARG A 58 -2.64 -3.31 -7.53
C ARG A 58 -3.92 -4.13 -7.47
N ASP A 59 -3.82 -5.46 -7.51
CA ASP A 59 -4.96 -6.37 -7.43
C ASP A 59 -5.76 -6.15 -6.13
N MET A 60 -5.08 -6.02 -5.00
CA MET A 60 -5.74 -5.78 -3.71
C MET A 60 -6.41 -4.39 -3.66
N SER A 61 -5.76 -3.37 -4.22
CA SER A 61 -6.32 -2.01 -4.32
C SER A 61 -7.60 -1.99 -5.15
N GLU A 62 -7.62 -2.70 -6.29
CA GLU A 62 -8.80 -2.84 -7.13
C GLU A 62 -9.92 -3.62 -6.43
N LYS A 63 -9.57 -4.73 -5.76
CA LYS A 63 -10.52 -5.50 -4.95
C LYS A 63 -11.19 -4.63 -3.88
N MET A 64 -10.43 -3.83 -3.14
CA MET A 64 -10.97 -2.92 -2.13
C MET A 64 -11.86 -1.82 -2.75
N ARG A 65 -11.45 -1.23 -3.87
CA ARG A 65 -12.31 -0.26 -4.59
C ARG A 65 -13.63 -0.87 -5.03
N SER A 66 -13.62 -2.14 -5.46
CA SER A 66 -14.83 -2.85 -5.89
C SER A 66 -15.85 -3.05 -4.77
N THR A 67 -15.44 -3.02 -3.51
CA THR A 67 -16.32 -3.08 -2.33
C THR A 67 -16.75 -1.69 -1.82
N GLY A 68 -16.47 -0.63 -2.59
CA GLY A 68 -16.83 0.75 -2.25
C GLY A 68 -15.85 1.47 -1.33
N VAL A 69 -14.69 0.88 -1.02
CA VAL A 69 -13.65 1.53 -0.21
C VAL A 69 -12.92 2.57 -1.04
N GLU A 70 -12.71 3.76 -0.48
CA GLU A 70 -11.86 4.78 -1.07
C GLU A 70 -10.38 4.35 -0.95
N VAL A 71 -9.72 4.11 -2.08
CA VAL A 71 -8.30 3.71 -2.11
C VAL A 71 -7.51 4.59 -3.05
N ILE A 72 -6.54 5.30 -2.49
CA ILE A 72 -5.48 5.97 -3.22
C ILE A 72 -4.30 5.00 -3.30
N LEU A 73 -3.85 4.70 -4.53
CA LEU A 73 -2.61 3.97 -4.78
C LEU A 73 -1.62 4.96 -5.43
N ASP A 74 -0.61 5.39 -4.66
CA ASP A 74 0.45 6.30 -5.11
C ASP A 74 1.70 5.49 -5.47
N GLU A 75 1.90 5.29 -6.77
CA GLU A 75 3.01 4.48 -7.29
C GLU A 75 4.25 5.33 -7.58
N GLY A 76 5.35 4.97 -6.94
CA GLY A 76 6.66 5.55 -7.18
C GLY A 76 7.38 4.88 -8.34
N GLU A 77 7.46 5.56 -9.48
CA GLU A 77 8.09 4.99 -10.69
C GLU A 77 9.57 4.68 -10.48
N GLY A 78 9.96 3.43 -10.74
CA GLY A 78 11.32 2.90 -10.56
C GLY A 78 11.74 2.74 -9.09
N LEU A 79 10.87 3.05 -8.14
CA LEU A 79 11.19 3.01 -6.72
C LEU A 79 11.08 1.60 -6.14
N MET A 80 11.88 1.36 -5.12
CA MET A 80 11.96 0.07 -4.44
C MET A 80 10.88 -0.10 -3.37
N HIS A 81 10.81 -1.30 -2.82
CA HIS A 81 10.00 -1.62 -1.64
C HIS A 81 10.23 -0.60 -0.51
N THR A 82 9.12 -0.13 0.09
CA THR A 82 9.10 0.82 1.22
C THR A 82 9.86 2.13 0.99
N TYR A 83 9.97 2.59 -0.27
CA TYR A 83 10.70 3.82 -0.58
C TYR A 83 10.28 5.04 0.26
N ALA A 84 8.99 5.14 0.65
CA ALA A 84 8.47 6.25 1.45
C ALA A 84 9.23 6.48 2.78
N LEU A 85 9.95 5.48 3.32
CA LEU A 85 10.72 5.59 4.56
C LEU A 85 12.09 6.27 4.39
N PHE A 86 12.54 6.51 3.15
CA PHE A 86 13.90 7.02 2.86
C PHE A 86 13.93 8.52 2.59
N ASP A 87 13.13 9.29 3.34
CA ASP A 87 12.95 10.73 3.15
C ASP A 87 14.27 11.51 3.30
N LEU A 88 15.18 11.11 4.18
CA LEU A 88 16.49 11.76 4.30
C LEU A 88 17.31 11.72 3.00
N TRP A 89 17.19 10.66 2.20
CA TRP A 89 18.04 10.41 1.03
C TRP A 89 17.34 10.56 -0.31
N SER A 90 16.01 10.55 -0.35
CA SER A 90 15.23 10.61 -1.58
C SER A 90 14.19 11.73 -1.52
N LEU A 91 14.28 12.64 -2.49
CA LEU A 91 13.30 13.70 -2.66
C LEU A 91 11.89 13.12 -2.89
N GLN A 92 11.77 12.08 -3.73
CA GLN A 92 10.49 11.40 -3.97
C GLN A 92 9.90 10.83 -2.67
N SER A 93 10.76 10.34 -1.77
CA SER A 93 10.34 9.84 -0.46
C SER A 93 9.86 10.96 0.46
N ARG A 94 10.53 12.13 0.47
CA ARG A 94 10.02 13.33 1.17
C ARG A 94 8.66 13.75 0.63
N CYS A 95 8.52 13.72 -0.69
CA CYS A 95 7.31 14.15 -1.36
C CYS A 95 6.11 13.27 -1.03
N VAL A 96 6.26 11.94 -1.08
CA VAL A 96 5.18 11.04 -0.70
C VAL A 96 4.84 11.15 0.79
N GLN A 97 5.83 11.38 1.66
CA GLN A 97 5.61 11.63 3.08
C GLN A 97 4.80 12.91 3.34
N GLU A 98 5.00 13.97 2.54
CA GLU A 98 4.14 15.17 2.62
C GLU A 98 2.71 14.89 2.15
N LYS A 99 2.54 14.12 1.05
CA LYS A 99 1.21 13.70 0.59
C LYS A 99 0.47 12.88 1.65
N ILE A 100 1.16 11.91 2.27
CA ILE A 100 0.62 11.11 3.39
C ILE A 100 0.21 12.02 4.55
N ARG A 101 1.07 12.97 4.96
CA ARG A 101 0.75 13.93 6.03
C ARG A 101 -0.49 14.76 5.70
N GLN A 102 -0.62 15.23 4.46
CA GLN A 102 -1.77 15.98 4.01
C GLN A 102 -3.03 15.12 4.06
N TRP A 103 -2.99 13.92 3.48
CA TRP A 103 -4.13 13.00 3.45
C TRP A 103 -4.61 12.64 4.86
N ILE A 104 -3.69 12.33 5.80
CA ILE A 104 -4.06 12.05 7.20
C ILE A 104 -4.81 13.25 7.82
N ARG A 105 -4.33 14.48 7.59
CA ARG A 105 -5.02 15.68 8.11
C ARG A 105 -6.41 15.83 7.52
N GLU A 106 -6.57 15.60 6.22
CA GLU A 106 -7.86 15.67 5.54
C GLU A 106 -8.84 14.62 6.11
N GLN A 107 -8.39 13.38 6.28
CA GLN A 107 -9.21 12.31 6.86
C GLN A 107 -9.64 12.61 8.31
N LEU A 108 -8.75 13.16 9.14
CA LEU A 108 -9.09 13.57 10.50
C LEU A 108 -10.10 14.72 10.53
N LEU A 109 -9.97 15.71 9.63
CA LEU A 109 -10.91 16.82 9.54
C LEU A 109 -12.31 16.37 9.10
N ILE A 110 -12.39 15.45 8.13
CA ILE A 110 -13.64 14.83 7.70
C ILE A 110 -14.31 14.12 8.90
N GLY A 111 -13.55 13.33 9.64
CA GLY A 111 -14.05 12.62 10.84
C GLY A 111 -14.53 13.54 11.96
N MET A 112 -13.97 14.75 12.08
CA MET A 112 -14.35 15.74 13.09
C MET A 112 -15.51 16.66 12.70
N GLN A 113 -16.08 16.53 11.48
CA GLN A 113 -17.13 17.41 10.93
C GLN A 113 -16.79 18.92 11.00
N SER A 114 -15.50 19.28 11.09
CA SER A 114 -15.05 20.66 11.27
C SER A 114 -14.55 21.22 9.93
N THR A 115 -15.41 21.92 9.20
CA THR A 115 -15.06 22.60 7.94
C THR A 115 -14.45 23.99 8.15
N SER A 116 -13.56 24.15 9.12
CA SER A 116 -12.80 25.39 9.30
C SER A 116 -11.56 25.38 8.40
N LYS A 117 -11.74 25.93 7.19
CA LYS A 117 -10.71 26.34 6.21
C LYS A 117 -9.45 25.48 6.17
N LEU A 118 -9.34 24.67 5.11
CA LEU A 118 -8.06 24.12 4.63
C LEU A 118 -7.05 25.27 4.52
N ASN A 119 -6.19 25.43 5.52
CA ASN A 119 -4.95 26.17 5.33
C ASN A 119 -4.21 25.41 4.24
N THR A 120 -4.04 26.02 3.08
CA THR A 120 -3.28 25.49 1.97
C THR A 120 -1.91 25.06 2.49
N ILE A 121 -1.75 23.75 2.72
CA ILE A 121 -0.46 23.16 3.01
C ILE A 121 0.26 23.18 1.67
N THR A 122 1.30 24.00 1.58
CA THR A 122 2.13 24.11 0.40
C THR A 122 2.86 22.78 0.22
N ILE A 123 2.40 21.95 -0.72
CA ILE A 123 3.21 20.85 -1.22
C ILE A 123 4.50 21.47 -1.74
N ASN A 124 5.64 20.96 -1.29
CA ASN A 124 6.94 21.46 -1.74
C ASN A 124 6.94 21.42 -3.28
N PRO A 125 7.22 22.54 -3.99
CA PRO A 125 7.12 22.59 -5.45
C PRO A 125 8.06 21.61 -6.16
N LYS A 126 9.06 21.06 -5.45
CA LYS A 126 9.91 19.98 -5.93
C LYS A 126 9.24 18.59 -5.91
N CYS A 127 8.00 18.51 -5.46
CA CYS A 127 7.17 17.31 -5.36
C CYS A 127 6.03 17.27 -6.40
N ILE A 128 5.99 18.26 -7.29
CA ILE A 128 5.05 18.41 -8.41
C ILE A 128 5.75 17.98 -9.69
#